data_AF-A0A1A7YXD2-F1
#
_entry.id   AF-A0A1A7YXD2-F1
#
_cell.length_a   1.000
_cell.length_b   1.000
_cell.length_c   1.000
_cell.angle_alpha   90.00
_cell.angle_beta   90.00
_cell.angle_gamma   90.00
#
_symmetry.space_group_name_H-M   'P 1'
#
loop_
_entity.id
_entity.type
_entity.pdbx_description
1 polymer ?
#
loop_
_entity_poly.entity_id
_entity_poly.type
_entity_poly.pdbx_seq_one_letter_code
_entity_poly.pdbx_strand_id
1 'polypeptide(L)'
;TSLGQYTSLGGVSAWRTICPLFGGLGYASQVMILHGCVYYIVILAWALFYLCYSFQAELPWSHCNNTWNTNACVLFDNFNQSSNGSSLPENATSPVMEFWEREVLRLSDTLDELGPVSWKLVLCLAAVWLVCYFCVWKGVKSTGKVVYLTATFPYVMLFVLLVRGATLPGAMQGIIYYLKPNHTRLADPQVWMDAGTQIFFSYGICLGSLTALGSYNKYNNDCYK
;
A
#
# COMPACT_ATOMS: atom_id res chain seq x y z
N THR A 1 -12.12 19.56 3.58
CA THR A 1 -13.56 19.21 3.57
C THR A 1 -14.46 20.43 3.58
N SER A 2 -14.34 21.33 4.57
CA SER A 2 -15.15 22.57 4.67
C SER A 2 -15.16 23.41 3.39
N LEU A 3 -14.00 23.59 2.77
CA LEU A 3 -13.86 24.27 1.47
C LEU A 3 -14.78 23.66 0.38
N GLY A 4 -14.77 22.34 0.26
CA GLY A 4 -15.58 21.62 -0.72
C GLY A 4 -17.07 21.77 -0.43
N GLN A 5 -17.47 21.65 0.84
CA GLN A 5 -18.85 21.79 1.27
C GLN A 5 -19.39 23.21 1.06
N TYR A 6 -18.59 24.23 1.38
CA TYR A 6 -18.98 25.63 1.19
C TYR A 6 -19.15 25.98 -0.29
N THR A 7 -18.21 25.56 -1.14
CA THR A 7 -18.24 25.89 -2.57
C THR A 7 -19.16 24.98 -3.38
N SER A 8 -19.42 23.75 -2.92
CA SER A 8 -20.11 22.70 -3.70
C SER A 8 -19.48 22.44 -5.07
N LEU A 9 -18.17 22.68 -5.19
CA LEU A 9 -17.40 22.58 -6.42
C LEU A 9 -16.21 21.63 -6.27
N GLY A 10 -15.76 21.06 -7.39
CA GLY A 10 -14.52 20.29 -7.45
C GLY A 10 -13.27 21.16 -7.24
N GLY A 11 -12.11 20.53 -7.02
CA GLY A 11 -10.88 21.20 -6.59
C GLY A 11 -10.46 22.40 -7.45
N VAL A 12 -10.43 22.26 -8.78
CA VAL A 12 -10.04 23.35 -9.70
C VAL A 12 -11.02 24.52 -9.63
N SER A 13 -12.31 24.24 -9.71
CA SER A 13 -13.34 25.28 -9.67
C SER A 13 -13.40 25.98 -8.31
N ALA A 14 -13.24 25.24 -7.22
CA ALA A 14 -13.19 25.80 -5.87
C ALA A 14 -12.07 26.84 -5.71
N TRP A 15 -10.86 26.54 -6.22
CA TRP A 15 -9.75 27.50 -6.20
C TRP A 15 -10.03 28.74 -7.06
N ARG A 16 -10.59 28.57 -8.26
CA ARG A 16 -10.95 29.70 -9.12
C ARG A 16 -12.03 30.61 -8.51
N THR A 17 -12.98 30.04 -7.76
CA THR A 17 -14.03 30.80 -7.07
C THR A 17 -13.48 31.61 -5.89
N ILE A 18 -12.51 31.09 -5.15
CA ILE A 18 -11.89 31.84 -4.03
C ILE A 18 -10.92 32.89 -4.54
N CYS A 19 -9.98 32.46 -5.39
CA CYS A 19 -8.92 33.31 -5.91
C CYS A 19 -8.52 32.81 -7.31
N PRO A 20 -8.97 33.49 -8.38
CA PRO A 20 -8.67 33.09 -9.75
C PRO A 20 -7.18 32.89 -10.05
N LEU A 21 -6.30 33.66 -9.39
CA LEU A 21 -4.84 33.54 -9.50
C LEU A 21 -4.33 32.14 -9.08
N PHE A 22 -4.97 31.52 -8.08
CA PHE A 22 -4.60 30.21 -7.55
C PHE A 22 -5.29 29.03 -8.24
N GLY A 23 -5.98 29.26 -9.37
CA GLY A 23 -6.58 28.18 -10.16
C GLY A 23 -5.59 27.09 -10.58
N GLY A 24 -4.30 27.43 -10.73
CA GLY A 24 -3.22 26.48 -11.02
C GLY A 24 -3.03 25.40 -9.95
N LEU A 25 -3.34 25.68 -8.67
CA LEU A 25 -3.20 24.72 -7.58
C LEU A 25 -4.09 23.49 -7.76
N GLY A 26 -5.31 23.69 -8.28
CA GLY A 26 -6.22 22.57 -8.56
C GLY A 26 -5.74 21.68 -9.72
N TYR A 27 -5.07 22.24 -10.72
CA TYR A 27 -4.47 21.45 -11.80
C TYR A 27 -3.24 20.70 -11.31
N ALA A 28 -2.39 21.36 -10.52
CA ALA A 28 -1.23 20.71 -9.89
C ALA A 28 -1.66 19.52 -9.02
N SER A 29 -2.71 19.68 -8.19
CA SER A 29 -3.24 18.58 -7.37
C SER A 29 -3.76 17.42 -8.21
N GLN A 30 -4.40 17.71 -9.36
CA GLN A 30 -4.88 16.67 -10.27
C GLN A 30 -3.74 15.87 -10.92
N VAL A 31 -2.64 16.54 -11.30
CA VAL A 31 -1.44 15.87 -11.84
C VAL A 31 -0.78 14.99 -10.77
N MET A 32 -0.67 15.47 -9.54
CA MET A 32 -0.16 14.65 -8.42
C MET A 32 -1.03 13.42 -8.16
N ILE A 33 -2.35 13.56 -8.16
CA ILE A 33 -3.27 12.42 -8.02
C ILE A 33 -3.10 11.45 -9.18
N LEU A 34 -2.99 11.94 -10.43
CA LEU A 34 -2.83 11.07 -11.59
C LEU A 34 -1.58 10.20 -11.46
N HIS A 35 -0.45 10.78 -11.06
CA HIS A 35 0.79 10.04 -10.83
C HIS A 35 0.61 9.02 -9.69
N GLY A 36 -0.03 9.43 -8.58
CA GLY A 36 -0.39 8.52 -7.50
C GLY A 36 -1.25 7.35 -7.98
N CYS A 37 -2.29 7.59 -8.77
CA CYS A 37 -3.16 6.53 -9.30
C CYS A 37 -2.38 5.50 -10.14
N VAL A 38 -1.44 5.95 -10.99
CA VAL A 38 -0.61 5.05 -11.81
C VAL A 38 0.27 4.16 -10.93
N TYR A 39 0.85 4.70 -9.86
CA TYR A 39 1.68 3.93 -8.94
C TYR A 39 0.86 2.98 -8.05
N TYR A 40 -0.19 3.48 -7.39
CA TYR A 40 -0.96 2.70 -6.43
C TYR A 40 -1.74 1.54 -7.05
N ILE A 41 -2.16 1.66 -8.32
CA ILE A 41 -2.86 0.56 -8.98
C ILE A 41 -1.95 -0.64 -9.24
N VAL A 42 -0.64 -0.42 -9.39
CA VAL A 42 0.35 -1.51 -9.52
C VAL A 42 0.49 -2.27 -8.19
N ILE A 43 0.48 -1.58 -7.05
CA ILE A 43 0.50 -2.22 -5.73
C ILE A 43 -0.73 -3.12 -5.54
N LEU A 44 -1.90 -2.65 -5.97
CA LEU A 44 -3.13 -3.47 -5.93
C LEU A 44 -3.01 -4.71 -6.84
N ALA A 45 -2.36 -4.59 -7.99
CA ALA A 45 -2.10 -5.73 -8.86
C ALA A 45 -1.17 -6.77 -8.21
N TRP A 46 -0.14 -6.33 -7.49
CA TRP A 46 0.70 -7.23 -6.68
C TRP A 46 -0.11 -7.92 -5.59
N ALA A 47 -0.95 -7.18 -4.85
CA ALA A 47 -1.80 -7.77 -3.82
C ALA A 47 -2.76 -8.84 -4.40
N LEU A 48 -3.38 -8.56 -5.56
CA LEU A 48 -4.23 -9.53 -6.26
C LEU A 48 -3.42 -10.75 -6.73
N PHE A 49 -2.20 -10.54 -7.22
CA PHE A 49 -1.31 -11.63 -7.61
C PHE A 49 -1.02 -12.56 -6.42
N TYR A 50 -0.63 -12.01 -5.27
CA TYR A 50 -0.41 -12.79 -4.04
C TYR A 50 -1.69 -13.50 -3.60
N LEU A 51 -2.84 -12.82 -3.63
CA LEU A 51 -4.14 -13.41 -3.29
C LEU A 51 -4.47 -14.62 -4.15
N CYS A 52 -4.25 -14.54 -5.47
CA CYS A 52 -4.47 -15.66 -6.39
C CYS A 52 -3.58 -16.87 -6.05
N TYR A 53 -2.32 -16.63 -5.70
CA TYR A 53 -1.39 -17.69 -5.28
C TYR A 53 -1.69 -18.26 -3.89
N SER A 54 -2.35 -17.49 -3.00
CA SER A 54 -2.75 -17.96 -1.67
C SER A 54 -3.84 -19.05 -1.68
N PHE A 55 -4.48 -19.31 -2.81
CA PHE A 55 -5.46 -20.42 -2.93
C PHE A 55 -4.82 -21.80 -3.17
N GLN A 56 -3.49 -21.87 -3.28
CA GLN A 56 -2.76 -23.13 -3.41
C GLN A 56 -2.63 -23.83 -2.04
N ALA A 57 -2.60 -25.17 -2.05
CA ALA A 57 -2.48 -25.97 -0.83
C ALA A 57 -1.15 -25.73 -0.10
N GLU A 58 -0.07 -25.61 -0.88
CA GLU A 58 1.23 -25.17 -0.40
C GLU A 58 1.53 -23.80 -1.00
N LEU A 59 1.96 -22.85 -0.16
CA LEU A 59 2.25 -21.50 -0.62
C LEU A 59 3.56 -21.51 -1.41
N PRO A 60 3.64 -20.84 -2.57
CA PRO A 60 4.83 -20.88 -3.43
C PRO A 60 6.06 -20.24 -2.77
N TRP A 61 5.86 -19.33 -1.82
CA TRP A 61 6.94 -18.69 -1.05
C TRP A 61 7.28 -19.43 0.25
N SER A 62 6.73 -20.63 0.50
CA SER A 62 7.07 -21.45 1.68
C SER A 62 8.20 -22.45 1.43
N HIS A 63 8.64 -22.64 0.18
CA HIS A 63 9.61 -23.66 -0.20
C HIS A 63 10.50 -23.22 -1.37
N CYS A 64 11.68 -23.84 -1.48
CA CYS A 64 12.66 -23.53 -2.52
C CYS A 64 12.51 -24.37 -3.81
N ASN A 65 11.55 -25.30 -3.88
CA ASN A 65 11.35 -26.17 -5.03
C ASN A 65 10.45 -25.56 -6.12
N ASN A 66 10.86 -24.43 -6.71
CA ASN A 66 10.13 -23.75 -7.78
C ASN A 66 11.04 -23.42 -8.97
N THR A 67 10.44 -23.23 -10.14
CA THR A 67 11.18 -22.97 -11.39
C THR A 67 11.94 -21.63 -11.41
N TRP A 68 11.53 -20.68 -10.58
CA TRP A 68 12.16 -19.36 -10.46
C TRP A 68 13.25 -19.30 -9.39
N ASN A 69 13.38 -20.34 -8.55
CA ASN A 69 14.32 -20.33 -7.45
C ASN A 69 15.74 -20.68 -7.91
N THR A 70 16.73 -20.13 -7.21
CA THR A 70 18.15 -20.42 -7.45
C THR A 70 18.70 -21.43 -6.46
N ASN A 71 19.92 -21.90 -6.71
CA ASN A 71 20.66 -22.76 -5.79
C ASN A 71 21.01 -22.06 -4.46
N ALA A 72 20.83 -20.74 -4.37
CA ALA A 72 21.05 -19.96 -3.15
C ALA A 72 19.82 -19.89 -2.23
N CYS A 73 18.66 -20.38 -2.68
CA CYS A 73 17.44 -20.39 -1.87
C CYS A 73 17.56 -21.37 -0.70
N VAL A 74 17.34 -20.87 0.53
CA VAL A 74 17.40 -21.67 1.76
C VAL A 74 16.20 -21.41 2.68
N LEU A 75 15.78 -22.45 3.39
CA LEU A 75 14.79 -22.38 4.47
C LEU A 75 15.50 -22.22 5.81
N PHE A 76 15.44 -21.02 6.38
CA PHE A 76 16.15 -20.67 7.62
C PHE A 76 15.63 -21.44 8.85
N ASP A 77 14.35 -21.83 8.88
CA ASP A 77 13.76 -22.60 9.99
C ASP A 77 14.28 -24.04 10.09
N ASN A 78 14.74 -24.62 8.97
CA ASN A 78 15.23 -26.00 8.90
C ASN A 78 16.75 -26.10 9.07
N PHE A 79 17.45 -24.97 9.20
CA PHE A 79 18.89 -24.94 9.45
C PHE A 79 19.15 -25.21 10.94
N ASN A 80 18.86 -26.43 11.37
CA ASN A 80 19.35 -26.91 12.65
C ASN A 80 20.88 -26.83 12.64
N GLN A 81 21.45 -26.19 13.66
CA GLN A 81 22.89 -26.15 13.96
C GLN A 81 23.51 -27.54 14.25
N SER A 82 22.92 -28.62 13.74
CA SER A 82 23.35 -30.00 13.95
C SER A 82 24.31 -30.53 12.87
N SER A 83 24.56 -29.79 11.78
CA SER A 83 25.64 -30.10 10.84
C SER A 83 26.84 -29.21 11.11
N ASN A 84 27.82 -29.75 11.86
CA ASN A 84 29.19 -29.24 11.86
C ASN A 84 29.69 -29.13 10.40
N GLY A 85 29.66 -27.94 9.82
CA GLY A 85 30.42 -27.63 8.59
C GLY A 85 29.67 -27.05 7.39
N SER A 86 28.34 -26.88 7.40
CA SER A 86 27.66 -26.15 6.32
C SER A 86 27.41 -24.70 6.75
N SER A 87 28.42 -23.83 6.61
CA SER A 87 28.19 -22.38 6.70
C SER A 87 27.10 -22.00 5.70
N LEU A 88 26.16 -21.13 6.11
CA LEU A 88 25.22 -20.55 5.15
C LEU A 88 26.02 -19.96 3.98
N PRO A 89 25.60 -20.18 2.73
CA PRO A 89 26.16 -19.46 1.59
C PRO A 89 26.15 -17.96 1.89
N GLU A 90 27.23 -17.24 1.60
CA GLU A 90 27.30 -15.78 1.85
C GLU A 90 26.16 -15.01 1.15
N ASN A 91 25.62 -15.57 0.06
CA ASN A 91 24.51 -15.01 -0.73
C ASN A 91 23.20 -15.78 -0.54
N ALA A 92 22.97 -16.40 0.61
CA ALA A 92 21.76 -17.16 0.89
C ALA A 92 20.50 -16.28 0.87
N THR A 93 19.49 -16.68 0.10
CA THR A 93 18.22 -15.96 -0.08
C THR A 93 17.05 -16.77 0.48
N SER A 94 16.00 -16.08 0.95
CA SER A 94 14.77 -16.75 1.40
C SER A 94 13.84 -17.02 0.20
N PRO A 95 13.00 -18.07 0.25
CA PRO A 95 12.00 -18.32 -0.81
C PRO A 95 10.99 -17.18 -0.96
N VAL A 96 10.75 -16.40 0.10
CA VAL A 96 9.89 -15.21 0.06
C VAL A 96 10.52 -14.10 -0.78
N MET A 97 11.82 -13.86 -0.59
CA MET A 97 12.56 -12.87 -1.37
C MET A 97 12.67 -13.29 -2.83
N GLU A 98 13.03 -14.55 -3.11
CA GLU A 98 13.14 -15.03 -4.49
C GLU A 98 11.79 -15.03 -5.21
N PHE A 99 10.69 -15.38 -4.53
CA PHE A 99 9.36 -15.26 -5.11
C PHE A 99 9.03 -13.81 -5.49
N TRP A 100 9.31 -12.85 -4.60
CA TRP A 100 9.08 -11.43 -4.87
C TRP A 100 9.92 -10.91 -6.04
N GLU A 101 11.22 -11.15 -6.01
CA GLU A 101 12.17 -10.57 -6.98
C GLU A 101 12.12 -11.25 -8.34
N ARG A 102 12.03 -12.58 -8.37
CA ARG A 102 12.20 -13.38 -9.60
C ARG A 102 10.88 -13.78 -10.24
N GLU A 103 9.81 -13.98 -9.47
CA GLU A 103 8.51 -14.39 -10.03
C GLU A 103 7.51 -13.25 -10.10
N VAL A 104 7.35 -12.46 -9.03
CA VAL A 104 6.40 -11.34 -9.01
C VAL A 104 6.95 -10.18 -9.84
N LEU A 105 8.10 -9.60 -9.44
CA LEU A 105 8.67 -8.42 -10.09
C LEU A 105 9.39 -8.75 -11.41
N ARG A 106 10.06 -9.90 -11.48
CA ARG A 106 10.97 -10.25 -12.58
C ARG A 106 11.99 -9.15 -12.83
N LEU A 107 12.75 -8.82 -11.79
CA LEU A 107 13.76 -7.77 -11.84
C LEU A 107 14.75 -8.00 -12.99
N SER A 108 15.04 -6.94 -13.75
CA SER A 108 16.13 -6.89 -14.71
C SER A 108 17.46 -6.62 -14.00
N ASP A 109 18.56 -6.96 -14.66
CA ASP A 109 19.90 -6.78 -14.11
C ASP A 109 20.30 -5.29 -14.03
N THR A 110 19.73 -4.45 -14.89
CA THR A 110 20.03 -3.01 -14.97
C THR A 110 18.78 -2.15 -15.09
N LEU A 111 18.89 -0.88 -14.67
CA LEU A 111 17.81 0.11 -14.76
C LEU A 111 17.49 0.52 -16.20
N ASP A 112 18.49 0.46 -17.09
CA ASP A 112 18.35 0.87 -18.49
C ASP A 112 17.66 -0.19 -19.35
N GLU A 113 17.69 -1.46 -18.91
CA GLU A 113 17.05 -2.57 -19.58
C GLU A 113 15.71 -2.88 -18.93
N LEU A 114 14.63 -2.39 -19.55
CA LEU A 114 13.28 -2.81 -19.19
C LEU A 114 13.10 -4.27 -19.61
N GLY A 115 13.13 -5.18 -18.63
CA GLY A 115 12.88 -6.61 -18.83
C GLY A 115 11.51 -6.90 -19.45
N PRO A 116 11.23 -8.17 -19.82
CA PRO A 116 9.97 -8.54 -20.43
C PRO A 116 8.79 -8.29 -19.48
N VAL A 117 7.69 -7.77 -20.03
CA VAL A 117 6.47 -7.52 -19.26
C VAL A 117 5.89 -8.83 -18.71
N SER A 118 5.70 -8.91 -17.39
CA SER A 118 5.08 -10.06 -16.74
C SER A 118 3.58 -10.16 -17.10
N TRP A 119 3.23 -11.07 -18.01
CA TRP A 119 1.83 -11.27 -18.46
C TRP A 119 0.87 -11.57 -17.31
N LYS A 120 1.33 -12.27 -16.27
CA LYS A 120 0.52 -12.55 -15.07
C LYS A 120 0.14 -11.27 -14.32
N LEU A 121 1.08 -10.33 -14.19
CA LEU A 121 0.82 -9.01 -13.60
C LEU A 121 -0.07 -8.15 -14.50
N VAL A 122 0.07 -8.22 -15.82
CA VAL A 122 -0.82 -7.53 -16.77
C VAL A 122 -2.27 -7.97 -16.58
N LEU A 123 -2.52 -9.28 -16.42
CA LEU A 123 -3.85 -9.80 -16.14
C LEU A 123 -4.38 -9.33 -14.79
N CYS A 124 -3.56 -9.35 -13.74
CA CYS A 124 -3.94 -8.84 -12.42
C CYS A 124 -4.27 -7.34 -12.48
N LEU A 125 -3.46 -6.55 -13.20
CA LEU A 125 -3.67 -5.13 -13.40
C LEU A 125 -4.98 -4.85 -14.15
N ALA A 126 -5.26 -5.60 -15.22
CA ALA A 126 -6.51 -5.49 -15.96
C ALA A 126 -7.72 -5.81 -15.08
N ALA A 127 -7.64 -6.86 -14.26
CA ALA A 127 -8.69 -7.23 -13.31
C ALA A 127 -8.92 -6.14 -12.26
N VAL A 128 -7.85 -5.57 -11.68
CA VAL A 128 -7.94 -4.45 -10.73
C VAL A 128 -8.60 -3.22 -11.38
N TRP A 129 -8.21 -2.87 -12.61
CA TRP A 129 -8.84 -1.77 -13.34
C TRP A 129 -10.34 -1.98 -13.55
N LEU A 130 -10.76 -3.19 -13.92
CA LEU A 130 -12.17 -3.54 -14.06
C LEU A 130 -12.93 -3.38 -12.74
N VAL A 131 -12.37 -3.89 -11.64
CA VAL A 131 -12.97 -3.74 -10.30
C VAL A 131 -13.09 -2.27 -9.92
N CYS A 132 -12.01 -1.50 -10.05
CA CYS A 132 -12.01 -0.06 -9.77
C CYS A 132 -13.04 0.71 -10.61
N TYR A 133 -13.16 0.37 -11.89
CA TYR A 133 -14.18 0.94 -12.78
C TYR A 133 -15.59 0.70 -12.23
N PHE A 134 -15.96 -0.54 -11.89
CA PHE A 134 -17.29 -0.86 -11.36
C PHE A 134 -17.55 -0.20 -9.99
N CYS A 135 -16.52 -0.03 -9.16
CA CYS A 135 -16.64 0.68 -7.88
C CYS A 135 -17.05 2.15 -8.05
N VAL A 136 -16.63 2.80 -9.15
CA VAL A 136 -16.83 4.25 -9.38
C VAL A 136 -17.87 4.55 -10.46
N TRP A 137 -18.24 3.59 -11.32
CA TRP A 137 -19.04 3.86 -12.53
C TRP A 137 -20.35 4.63 -12.26
N LYS A 138 -21.09 4.30 -11.19
CA LYS A 138 -22.33 5.04 -10.83
C LYS A 138 -22.09 6.25 -9.91
N GLY A 139 -20.87 6.77 -9.89
CA GLY A 139 -20.42 7.90 -9.08
C GLY A 139 -20.44 7.61 -7.57
N VAL A 140 -20.51 8.69 -6.79
CA VAL A 140 -20.40 8.66 -5.32
C VAL A 140 -21.44 7.77 -4.63
N LYS A 141 -22.59 7.51 -5.26
CA LYS A 141 -23.62 6.60 -4.71
C LYS A 141 -23.17 5.14 -4.71
N SER A 142 -22.43 4.69 -5.74
CA SER A 142 -21.88 3.34 -5.79
C SER A 142 -20.64 3.24 -4.92
N THR A 143 -19.73 4.22 -5.03
CA THR A 143 -18.52 4.27 -4.21
C THR A 143 -18.87 4.24 -2.72
N GLY A 144 -19.86 5.00 -2.26
CA GLY A 144 -20.31 4.97 -0.87
C GLY A 144 -20.77 3.59 -0.40
N LYS A 145 -21.42 2.79 -1.27
CA LYS A 145 -21.83 1.41 -0.94
C LYS A 145 -20.64 0.47 -0.83
N VAL A 146 -19.68 0.56 -1.76
CA VAL A 146 -18.47 -0.28 -1.76
C VAL A 146 -17.59 0.03 -0.55
N VAL A 147 -17.51 1.31 -0.16
CA VAL A 147 -16.72 1.76 1.00
C VAL A 147 -17.15 1.10 2.31
N TYR A 148 -18.43 0.73 2.49
CA TYR A 148 -18.86 -0.01 3.68
C TYR A 148 -18.13 -1.35 3.83
N LEU A 149 -17.71 -1.98 2.74
CA LEU A 149 -16.90 -3.19 2.78
C LEU A 149 -15.41 -2.84 2.83
N THR A 150 -14.93 -2.01 1.90
CA THR A 150 -13.48 -1.77 1.74
C THR A 150 -12.86 -0.98 2.90
N ALA A 151 -13.63 -0.19 3.64
CA ALA A 151 -13.15 0.50 4.83
C ALA A 151 -13.28 -0.33 6.11
N THR A 152 -14.28 -1.21 6.23
CA THR A 152 -14.50 -1.99 7.47
C THR A 152 -13.71 -3.29 7.48
N PHE A 153 -13.57 -3.97 6.34
CA PHE A 153 -12.87 -5.23 6.22
C PHE A 153 -11.40 -5.19 6.71
N PRO A 154 -10.59 -4.14 6.41
CA PRO A 154 -9.25 -4.03 6.96
C PRO A 154 -9.20 -4.06 8.49
N TYR A 155 -10.17 -3.45 9.19
CA TYR A 155 -10.21 -3.49 10.65
C TYR A 155 -10.47 -4.89 11.19
N VAL A 156 -11.36 -5.65 10.53
CA VAL A 156 -11.62 -7.05 10.88
C VAL A 156 -10.35 -7.89 10.67
N MET A 157 -9.68 -7.71 9.53
CA MET A 157 -8.42 -8.41 9.23
C MET A 157 -7.31 -8.05 10.22
N LEU A 158 -7.13 -6.77 10.53
CA LEU A 158 -6.17 -6.30 11.52
C LEU A 158 -6.45 -6.89 12.89
N PHE A 159 -7.71 -6.99 13.30
CA PHE A 159 -8.09 -7.63 14.56
C PHE A 159 -7.73 -9.12 14.58
N VAL A 160 -8.04 -9.86 13.51
CA VAL A 160 -7.68 -11.28 13.40
C VAL A 160 -6.16 -11.47 13.43
N LEU A 161 -5.42 -10.64 12.69
CA LEU A 161 -3.96 -10.66 12.66
C LEU A 161 -3.35 -10.26 14.01
N LEU A 162 -3.97 -9.32 14.74
CA LEU A 162 -3.55 -8.93 16.08
C LEU A 162 -3.71 -10.09 17.06
N VAL A 163 -4.88 -10.74 17.08
CA VAL A 163 -5.12 -11.91 17.94
C VAL A 163 -4.14 -13.02 17.60
N ARG A 164 -3.99 -13.36 16.31
CA ARG A 164 -3.04 -14.39 15.86
C ARG A 164 -1.60 -14.03 16.25
N GLY A 165 -1.17 -12.81 15.94
CA GLY A 165 0.17 -12.30 16.25
C GLY A 165 0.49 -12.32 17.74
N ALA A 166 -0.46 -11.91 18.58
CA ALA A 166 -0.29 -11.91 20.04
C ALA A 166 -0.21 -13.33 20.64
N THR A 167 -0.83 -14.33 20.00
CA THR A 167 -0.78 -15.73 20.45
C THR A 167 0.49 -16.48 20.03
N LEU A 168 1.31 -15.91 19.12
CA LEU A 168 2.53 -16.57 18.65
C LEU A 168 3.66 -16.48 19.69
N PRO A 169 4.51 -17.53 19.80
CA PRO A 169 5.68 -17.48 20.67
C PRO A 169 6.63 -16.37 20.18
N GLY A 170 7.19 -15.60 21.13
CA GLY A 170 8.11 -14.50 20.80
C GLY A 170 7.43 -13.16 20.45
N ALA A 171 6.09 -13.07 20.51
CA ALA A 171 5.37 -11.82 20.20
C ALA A 171 5.79 -10.64 21.10
N MET A 172 6.08 -10.91 22.37
CA MET A 172 6.47 -9.88 23.35
C MET A 172 7.75 -9.13 22.93
N GLN A 173 8.72 -9.82 22.33
CA GLN A 173 9.97 -9.23 21.86
C GLN A 173 9.72 -8.18 20.78
N GLY A 174 8.82 -8.47 19.83
CA GLY A 174 8.41 -7.52 18.79
C GLY A 174 7.67 -6.31 19.37
N ILE A 175 6.78 -6.52 20.35
CA ILE A 175 6.04 -5.45 21.03
C ILE A 175 6.99 -4.53 21.80
N ILE A 176 7.94 -5.10 22.55
CA ILE A 176 8.95 -4.32 23.27
C ILE A 176 9.81 -3.54 22.29
N TYR A 177 10.26 -4.16 21.20
CA TYR A 177 11.05 -3.46 20.18
C TYR A 177 10.30 -2.26 19.58
N TYR A 178 9.01 -2.43 19.27
CA TYR A 178 8.18 -1.37 18.68
C TYR A 178 7.88 -0.22 19.65
N LEU A 179 7.59 -0.53 20.92
CA LEU A 179 7.10 0.46 21.90
C LEU A 179 8.19 1.04 22.81
N LYS A 180 9.38 0.44 22.88
CA LYS A 180 10.46 0.91 23.76
C LYS A 180 10.91 2.31 23.32
N PRO A 181 10.65 3.35 24.12
CA PRO A 181 10.97 4.72 23.71
C PRO A 181 12.48 4.95 23.79
N ASN A 182 13.02 5.60 22.76
CA ASN A 182 14.37 6.13 22.78
C ASN A 182 14.33 7.66 22.86
N HIS A 183 14.35 8.21 24.07
CA HIS A 183 14.16 9.64 24.30
C HIS A 183 15.26 10.52 23.67
N THR A 184 16.47 9.98 23.44
CA THR A 184 17.55 10.74 22.81
C THR A 184 17.23 11.10 21.35
N ARG A 185 16.40 10.30 20.68
CA ARG A 185 15.95 10.56 19.31
C ARG A 185 14.99 11.75 19.19
N LEU A 186 14.34 12.17 20.27
CA LEU A 186 13.43 13.33 20.22
C LEU A 186 14.17 14.66 20.02
N ALA A 187 15.47 14.70 20.34
CA ALA A 187 16.33 15.86 20.08
C ALA A 187 16.76 15.96 18.60
N ASP A 188 16.58 14.90 17.82
CA ASP A 188 16.91 14.85 16.40
C ASP A 188 15.79 15.52 15.58
N PRO A 189 16.08 16.64 14.87
CA PRO A 189 15.08 17.33 14.05
C PRO A 189 14.47 16.43 12.97
N GLN A 190 15.20 15.41 12.51
CA GLN A 190 14.72 14.50 11.48
C GLN A 190 13.48 13.72 11.93
N VAL A 191 13.41 13.32 13.21
CA VAL A 191 12.24 12.61 13.76
C VAL A 191 10.96 13.45 13.65
N TRP A 192 11.07 14.77 13.82
CA TRP A 192 9.93 15.68 13.68
C TRP A 192 9.54 15.93 12.22
N MET A 193 10.53 16.01 11.32
CA MET A 193 10.25 16.09 9.88
C MET A 193 9.55 14.82 9.38
N ASP A 194 10.01 13.65 9.79
CA ASP A 194 9.42 12.36 9.45
C ASP A 194 7.99 12.24 10.00
N ALA A 195 7.78 12.62 11.27
CA ALA A 195 6.46 12.62 11.90
C ALA A 195 5.47 13.58 11.19
N GLY A 196 5.92 14.80 10.86
CA GLY A 196 5.11 15.77 10.11
C GLY A 196 4.75 15.26 8.72
N THR A 197 5.72 14.66 8.02
CA THR A 197 5.54 14.06 6.69
C THR A 197 4.54 12.90 6.74
N GLN A 198 4.65 12.02 7.75
CA GLN A 198 3.74 10.90 7.95
C GLN A 198 2.30 11.37 8.16
N ILE A 199 2.06 12.36 9.02
CA ILE A 199 0.71 12.92 9.26
C ILE A 199 0.17 13.57 7.98
N PHE A 200 0.99 14.37 7.30
CA PHE A 200 0.58 15.08 6.09
C PHE A 200 0.10 14.11 4.99
N PHE A 201 0.86 13.05 4.70
CA PHE A 201 0.48 12.05 3.71
C PHE A 201 -0.64 11.12 4.17
N SER A 202 -0.71 10.78 5.47
CA SER A 202 -1.78 9.92 6.01
C SER A 202 -3.16 10.57 5.89
N TYR A 203 -3.25 11.88 6.12
CA TYR A 203 -4.50 12.63 5.95
C TYR A 203 -4.76 13.08 4.50
N GLY A 204 -3.78 12.94 3.59
CA GLY A 204 -3.93 13.34 2.18
C GLY A 204 -4.25 14.84 2.01
N ILE A 205 -3.63 15.68 2.83
CA ILE A 205 -3.90 17.14 2.85
C ILE A 205 -3.50 17.75 1.50
N CYS A 206 -4.26 18.76 1.03
CA CYS A 206 -4.02 19.48 -0.22
C CYS A 206 -4.12 18.67 -1.53
N LEU A 207 -4.43 17.37 -1.49
CA LEU A 207 -4.62 16.56 -2.71
C LEU A 207 -5.94 16.89 -3.43
N GLY A 208 -6.92 17.47 -2.75
CA GLY A 208 -8.22 17.83 -3.32
C GLY A 208 -9.29 16.74 -3.24
N SER A 209 -8.94 15.53 -2.81
CA SER A 209 -9.89 14.42 -2.55
C SER A 209 -10.94 14.80 -1.49
N LEU A 210 -10.51 15.38 -0.36
CA LEU A 210 -11.42 15.86 0.69
C LEU A 210 -12.28 17.06 0.25
N THR A 211 -11.81 17.85 -0.71
CA THR A 211 -12.60 18.94 -1.30
C THR A 211 -13.69 18.36 -2.20
N ALA A 212 -13.34 17.38 -3.05
CA ALA A 212 -14.28 16.70 -3.92
C ALA A 212 -15.33 15.91 -3.12
N LEU A 213 -14.96 15.23 -2.04
CA LEU A 213 -15.94 14.55 -1.17
C LEU A 213 -16.83 15.55 -0.44
N GLY A 214 -16.24 16.64 0.07
CA GLY A 214 -16.99 17.71 0.74
C GLY A 214 -18.03 18.38 -0.16
N SER A 215 -17.78 18.48 -1.47
CA SER A 215 -18.71 19.12 -2.42
C SER A 215 -20.02 18.37 -2.63
N TYR A 216 -20.09 17.09 -2.24
CA TYR A 216 -21.34 16.31 -2.26
C TYR A 216 -22.11 16.38 -0.95
N ASN A 217 -21.57 17.06 0.07
CA ASN A 217 -22.21 17.17 1.37
C ASN A 217 -23.30 18.25 1.38
N LYS A 218 -24.27 18.12 2.29
CA LYS A 218 -25.26 19.19 2.51
C LYS A 218 -24.58 20.41 3.12
N TYR A 219 -24.99 21.61 2.70
CA TYR A 219 -24.40 22.86 3.19
C TYR A 219 -24.41 22.98 4.74
N ASN A 220 -25.52 22.62 5.38
CA ASN A 220 -25.68 22.68 6.84
C ASN A 220 -25.16 21.43 7.59
N ASN A 221 -24.44 20.52 6.93
CA ASN A 221 -23.87 19.37 7.62
C ASN A 221 -22.71 19.80 8.53
N ASP A 222 -22.67 19.30 9.76
CA ASP A 222 -21.52 19.51 10.64
C ASP A 222 -20.32 18.73 10.07
N CYS A 223 -19.33 19.43 9.52
CA CYS A 223 -18.12 18.83 8.95
C CYS A 223 -16.90 18.90 9.88
N TYR A 224 -17.10 19.42 11.09
CA TYR A 224 -16.08 19.45 12.12
C TYR A 224 -16.08 18.15 12.95
N LYS A 225 -17.27 17.58 13.17
CA LYS A 225 -17.45 16.25 13.78
C LYS A 225 -17.31 15.13 12.75
#